data_AF-A0A354T5T2-F1
#
_entry.id   AF-A0A354T5T2-F1
#
_cell.length_a   1.000
_cell.length_b   1.000
_cell.length_c   1.000
_cell.angle_alpha   90.00
_cell.angle_beta   90.00
_cell.angle_gamma   90.00
#
_symmetry.space_group_name_H-M   'P 1'
#
loop_
_entity.id
_entity.type
_entity.pdbx_description
1 polymer ?
#
loop_
_entity_poly.entity_id
_entity_poly.type
_entity_poly.pdbx_seq_one_letter_code
_entity_poly.pdbx_strand_id
1 'polypeptide(L)'
;MSEPATRFVPMPPTGKHPQGHKLPLRDRVLVVIGANGSGKTRFGAWLDIQNIKLHHRVSAHRSLVFPESVQPLDIHEAELLFFTGNKDKANPPGHNRQHQRWQNKPAIALLNDFGPLVTLMVSESFTVSDQYRVAMKAKVEYVTPPTTRLDLVKQIWEAVLPTRELIITGNRIETLNRQDTKPYHAKEMSDGERGVFHLIGEALSVPTDGVFIVDEPELHLHRAIQARLWDAVEAARPDCTFIYITHDLGFAASRKDATKVWLREYTDGKWDWEEVPESDAFPETMLLEVMGSRHPILFVEGDRSSLDYFIYGKVFPEHTVVPCGSCELVIHSACSFTELPSLHHNKCGGLVDNDGRSESDIKMLNGLGIAVLPVALVENLFLLEPILMITSEKLGHSRDEVVPKVKDRVFTLLKNNAVRVVSNLTRQEIETALRKFGKGGDGAEALSSAFKSACIAIDPAAIYAKWEAEIARVLAEKDYAAALRFYKIKGLPSEAGSVFGVKFQNQVMRWLRGKDSASLVAAIRAAIPEIPDRAK
;
A
#
# COMPACT_ATOMS: atom_id res chain seq x y z
N MET A 1 -23.90 4.54 26.82
CA MET A 1 -22.49 4.20 26.61
C MET A 1 -21.72 5.50 26.71
N SER A 2 -20.89 5.66 27.73
CA SER A 2 -19.98 6.82 27.81
C SER A 2 -19.04 6.77 26.61
N GLU A 3 -18.82 7.91 25.95
CA GLU A 3 -17.75 8.01 24.95
C GLU A 3 -16.44 7.47 25.57
N PRO A 4 -15.69 6.61 24.87
CA PRO A 4 -14.41 6.13 25.38
C PRO A 4 -13.51 7.35 25.61
N ALA A 5 -12.90 7.44 26.79
CA ALA A 5 -11.96 8.52 27.11
C ALA A 5 -10.87 8.58 26.03
N THR A 6 -10.72 9.74 25.39
CA THR A 6 -9.70 9.97 24.37
C THR A 6 -8.32 9.64 24.94
N ARG A 7 -7.63 8.69 24.32
CA ARG A 7 -6.25 8.31 24.70
C ARG A 7 -5.26 9.19 23.97
N PHE A 8 -4.10 9.41 24.60
CA PHE A 8 -3.06 10.26 24.05
C PHE A 8 -1.73 9.51 23.98
N VAL A 9 -0.98 9.73 22.90
CA VAL A 9 0.39 9.23 22.76
C VAL A 9 1.37 10.42 22.74
N PRO A 10 2.45 10.38 23.52
CA PRO A 10 3.49 11.41 23.44
C PRO A 10 4.22 11.31 22.10
N MET A 11 4.32 12.43 21.40
CA MET A 11 5.06 12.59 20.16
C MET A 11 6.30 13.46 20.37
N PRO A 12 7.43 13.14 19.72
CA PRO A 12 8.67 13.87 19.91
C PRO A 12 8.56 15.30 19.38
N PRO A 13 9.37 16.23 19.90
CA PRO A 13 9.38 17.62 19.43
C PRO A 13 9.70 17.77 17.94
N THR A 14 9.04 18.71 17.28
CA THR A 14 9.28 19.11 15.89
C THR A 14 9.34 20.63 15.78
N GLY A 15 9.62 21.17 14.59
CA GLY A 15 9.49 22.62 14.34
C GLY A 15 8.05 23.13 14.59
N LYS A 16 7.04 22.31 14.28
CA LYS A 16 5.62 22.62 14.56
C LYS A 16 5.25 22.45 16.05
N HIS A 17 5.91 21.53 16.75
CA HIS A 17 5.65 21.21 18.16
C HIS A 17 6.93 21.24 18.99
N PRO A 18 7.44 22.43 19.39
CA PRO A 18 8.76 22.57 20.02
C PRO A 18 8.90 21.86 21.38
N GLN A 19 7.79 21.63 22.08
CA GLN A 19 7.76 20.94 23.38
C GLN A 19 7.29 19.48 23.27
N GLY A 20 7.17 18.95 22.05
CA GLY A 20 6.43 17.71 21.80
C GLY A 20 4.93 17.94 21.70
N HIS A 21 4.19 16.88 21.42
CA HIS A 21 2.74 16.93 21.27
C HIS A 21 2.10 15.70 21.90
N LYS A 22 0.94 15.85 22.52
CA LYS A 22 0.12 14.72 22.97
C LYS A 22 -0.93 14.45 21.89
N LEU A 23 -0.66 13.48 21.04
CA LEU A 23 -1.52 13.16 19.91
C LEU A 23 -2.76 12.39 20.40
N PRO A 24 -3.99 12.92 20.22
CA PRO A 24 -5.21 12.18 20.53
C PRO A 24 -5.40 11.01 19.55
N LEU A 25 -5.89 9.87 20.06
CA LEU A 25 -6.18 8.68 19.26
C LEU A 25 -7.69 8.50 19.03
N ARG A 26 -8.06 8.13 17.80
CA ARG A 26 -9.45 7.91 17.38
C ARG A 26 -10.02 6.55 17.81
N ASP A 27 -9.21 5.50 17.74
CA ASP A 27 -9.57 4.17 18.23
C ASP A 27 -8.40 3.51 18.98
N ARG A 28 -7.77 4.22 19.95
CA ARG A 28 -6.65 3.71 20.78
C ARG A 28 -5.47 3.06 20.01
N VAL A 29 -5.45 3.18 18.69
CA VAL A 29 -4.46 2.61 17.77
C VAL A 29 -3.76 3.77 17.07
N LEU A 30 -2.44 3.73 17.11
CA LEU A 30 -1.55 4.60 16.33
C LEU A 30 -0.80 3.74 15.32
N VAL A 31 -0.85 4.10 14.04
CA VAL A 31 0.03 3.53 13.02
C VAL A 31 1.07 4.57 12.62
N VAL A 32 2.33 4.21 12.79
CA VAL A 32 3.50 5.02 12.46
C VAL A 32 4.13 4.45 11.20
N ILE A 33 4.21 5.28 10.17
CA ILE A 33 4.60 4.90 8.82
C ILE A 33 5.82 5.72 8.45
N GLY A 34 6.75 5.15 7.71
CA GLY A 34 7.85 5.94 7.18
C GLY A 34 8.78 5.13 6.29
N ALA A 35 9.48 5.83 5.41
CA ALA A 35 10.44 5.22 4.50
C ALA A 35 11.61 4.57 5.24
N ASN A 36 12.43 3.81 4.51
CA ASN A 36 13.69 3.30 5.06
C ASN A 36 14.61 4.47 5.44
N GLY A 37 15.13 4.43 6.67
CA GLY A 37 15.97 5.49 7.21
C GLY A 37 15.24 6.61 7.97
N SER A 38 13.91 6.64 8.04
CA SER A 38 13.16 7.67 8.79
C SER A 38 13.21 7.54 10.33
N GLY A 39 14.04 6.64 10.85
CA GLY A 39 14.21 6.45 12.29
C GLY A 39 13.09 5.66 12.99
N LYS A 40 12.25 4.89 12.27
CA LYS A 40 11.16 4.04 12.82
C LYS A 40 11.54 3.24 14.07
N THR A 41 12.61 2.45 13.99
CA THR A 41 13.06 1.60 15.11
C THR A 41 13.54 2.43 16.31
N ARG A 42 14.14 3.61 16.06
CA ARG A 42 14.51 4.55 17.12
C ARG A 42 13.29 5.21 17.74
N PHE A 43 12.24 5.47 16.95
CA PHE A 43 10.97 6.01 17.42
C PHE A 43 10.29 5.02 18.36
N GLY A 44 10.23 3.73 17.99
CA GLY A 44 9.74 2.67 18.88
C GLY A 44 10.55 2.57 20.17
N ALA A 45 11.87 2.61 20.10
CA ALA A 45 12.73 2.61 21.27
C ALA A 45 12.52 3.85 22.17
N TRP A 46 12.32 5.03 21.56
CA TRP A 46 12.03 6.27 22.28
C TRP A 46 10.67 6.22 22.98
N LEU A 47 9.64 5.68 22.33
CA LEU A 47 8.34 5.45 22.95
C LEU A 47 8.45 4.48 24.14
N ASP A 48 9.19 3.38 23.99
CA ASP A 48 9.33 2.35 25.03
C ASP A 48 9.82 2.92 26.37
N ILE A 49 10.75 3.88 26.33
CA ILE A 49 11.33 4.49 27.53
C ILE A 49 10.47 5.60 28.16
N GLN A 50 9.43 6.09 27.48
CA GLN A 50 8.57 7.15 28.03
C GLN A 50 7.84 6.67 29.29
N ASN A 51 7.50 5.38 29.36
CA ASN A 51 6.92 4.78 30.55
C ASN A 51 7.24 3.28 30.62
N ILE A 52 8.39 2.94 31.20
CA ILE A 52 8.86 1.56 31.31
C ILE A 52 7.96 0.62 32.14
N LYS A 53 6.94 1.14 32.84
CA LYS A 53 5.97 0.33 33.59
C LYS A 53 4.74 -0.03 32.77
N LEU A 54 4.33 0.83 31.85
CA LEU A 54 3.12 0.64 31.04
C LEU A 54 3.41 0.33 29.57
N HIS A 55 4.57 0.75 29.07
CA HIS A 55 4.96 0.55 27.67
C HIS A 55 5.70 -0.77 27.54
N HIS A 56 5.31 -1.53 26.52
CA HIS A 56 5.88 -2.82 26.20
C HIS A 56 6.13 -2.92 24.70
N ARG A 57 7.41 -2.97 24.31
CA ARG A 57 7.82 -3.02 22.91
C ARG A 57 8.29 -4.41 22.48
N VAL A 58 7.80 -4.82 21.32
CA VAL A 58 8.28 -5.95 20.52
C VAL A 58 9.03 -5.41 19.30
N SER A 59 10.31 -5.72 19.19
CA SER A 59 11.13 -5.29 18.06
C SER A 59 10.94 -6.20 16.84
N ALA A 60 11.25 -5.66 15.65
CA ALA A 60 11.29 -6.43 14.42
C ALA A 60 12.38 -7.52 14.46
N HIS A 61 13.54 -7.19 15.03
CA HIS A 61 14.65 -8.12 15.21
C HIS A 61 14.47 -8.90 16.53
N ARG A 62 13.74 -10.01 16.45
CA ARG A 62 13.39 -10.87 17.59
C ARG A 62 13.70 -12.35 17.32
N SER A 63 14.03 -13.08 18.37
CA SER A 63 14.25 -14.52 18.36
C SER A 63 12.91 -15.25 18.51
N LEU A 64 12.59 -16.11 17.55
CA LEU A 64 11.42 -17.01 17.62
C LEU A 64 11.77 -18.40 18.13
N VAL A 65 12.84 -18.55 18.92
CA VAL A 65 13.26 -19.85 19.48
C VAL A 65 12.32 -20.23 20.62
N PHE A 66 11.48 -21.24 20.39
CA PHE A 66 10.59 -21.79 21.40
C PHE A 66 11.35 -22.73 22.35
N PRO A 67 11.17 -22.63 23.68
CA PRO A 67 11.85 -23.50 24.64
C PRO A 67 11.38 -24.96 24.53
N GLU A 68 12.30 -25.93 24.64
CA GLU A 68 11.95 -27.37 24.58
C GLU A 68 11.17 -27.84 25.82
N SER A 69 11.41 -27.23 26.97
CA SER A 69 10.60 -27.42 28.16
C SER A 69 10.66 -26.15 29.00
N VAL A 70 9.64 -25.94 29.81
CA VAL A 70 9.54 -24.76 30.68
C VAL A 70 9.46 -25.22 32.12
N GLN A 71 10.08 -24.48 33.03
CA GLN A 71 9.95 -24.70 34.47
C GLN A 71 9.21 -23.50 35.06
N PRO A 72 8.08 -23.71 35.77
CA PRO A 72 7.37 -22.62 36.43
C PRO A 72 8.28 -21.94 37.46
N LEU A 73 8.30 -20.62 37.44
CA LEU A 73 8.83 -19.76 38.50
C LEU A 73 7.70 -19.22 39.37
N ASP A 74 8.06 -18.59 40.49
CA ASP A 74 7.18 -17.66 41.19
C ASP A 74 6.68 -16.58 40.19
N ILE A 75 5.40 -16.22 40.29
CA ILE A 75 4.76 -15.36 39.29
C ILE A 75 5.45 -13.99 39.19
N HIS A 76 5.91 -13.42 40.30
CA HIS A 76 6.60 -12.13 40.28
C HIS A 76 8.02 -12.23 39.71
N GLU A 77 8.71 -13.35 39.95
CA GLU A 77 10.00 -13.62 39.30
C GLU A 77 9.85 -13.79 37.79
N ALA A 78 8.78 -14.46 37.34
CA ALA A 78 8.48 -14.65 35.93
C ALA A 78 8.14 -13.32 35.24
N GLU A 79 7.36 -12.46 35.88
CA GLU A 79 7.06 -11.10 35.41
C GLU A 79 8.34 -10.27 35.26
N LEU A 80 9.19 -10.24 36.28
CA LEU A 80 10.47 -9.52 36.25
C LEU A 80 11.37 -10.04 35.12
N LEU A 81 11.47 -11.35 34.96
CA LEU A 81 12.26 -11.97 33.89
C LEU A 81 11.75 -11.57 32.51
N PHE A 82 10.44 -11.56 32.29
CA PHE A 82 9.84 -11.19 31.01
C PHE A 82 10.01 -9.71 30.68
N PHE A 83 9.61 -8.81 31.58
CA PHE A 83 9.62 -7.36 31.31
C PHE A 83 11.02 -6.74 31.35
N THR A 84 11.93 -7.31 32.14
CA THR A 84 13.25 -6.71 32.36
C THR A 84 14.41 -7.56 31.85
N GLY A 85 14.19 -8.85 31.55
CA GLY A 85 15.26 -9.79 31.20
C GLY A 85 16.00 -10.36 32.41
N ASN A 86 15.59 -10.04 33.64
CA ASN A 86 16.21 -10.53 34.86
C ASN A 86 15.15 -10.73 35.98
N LYS A 87 15.23 -11.87 36.68
CA LYS A 87 14.34 -12.17 37.82
C LYS A 87 14.78 -11.54 39.14
N ASP A 88 16.03 -11.06 39.23
CA ASP A 88 16.59 -10.48 40.46
C ASP A 88 16.09 -9.04 40.69
N LYS A 89 15.77 -8.73 41.95
CA LYS A 89 15.32 -7.43 42.46
C LYS A 89 16.46 -6.51 42.90
N ALA A 90 17.71 -6.97 42.83
CA ALA A 90 18.89 -6.21 43.28
C ALA A 90 19.07 -4.85 42.57
N ASN A 91 18.61 -4.73 41.32
CA ASN A 91 18.69 -3.49 40.54
C ASN A 91 17.29 -2.95 40.20
N PRO A 92 17.15 -1.62 39.98
CA PRO A 92 15.89 -1.04 39.51
C PRO A 92 15.40 -1.67 38.19
N PRO A 93 14.09 -1.89 38.00
CA PRO A 93 13.55 -2.53 36.79
C PRO A 93 13.98 -1.86 35.47
N GLY A 94 14.11 -0.53 35.46
CA GLY A 94 14.57 0.21 34.28
C GLY A 94 16.02 -0.10 33.90
N HIS A 95 16.90 -0.25 34.90
CA HIS A 95 18.29 -0.63 34.69
C HIS A 95 18.37 -2.06 34.11
N ASN A 96 17.67 -3.02 34.73
CA ASN A 96 17.63 -4.39 34.20
C ASN A 96 17.06 -4.44 32.78
N ARG A 97 15.95 -3.75 32.51
CA ARG A 97 15.34 -3.69 31.17
C ARG A 97 16.31 -3.12 30.12
N GLN A 98 17.02 -2.05 30.44
CA GLN A 98 18.00 -1.46 29.53
C GLN A 98 19.21 -2.38 29.28
N HIS A 99 19.76 -2.99 30.34
CA HIS A 99 21.01 -3.76 30.27
C HIS A 99 20.79 -5.22 29.83
N GLN A 100 19.75 -5.88 30.31
CA GLN A 100 19.50 -7.32 30.14
C GLN A 100 18.59 -7.58 28.94
N ARG A 101 17.38 -7.01 28.93
CA ARG A 101 16.44 -7.16 27.80
C ARG A 101 16.97 -6.49 26.53
N TRP A 102 17.52 -5.28 26.64
CA TRP A 102 17.94 -4.48 25.49
C TRP A 102 19.45 -4.38 25.26
N GLN A 103 20.30 -4.99 26.10
CA GLN A 103 21.77 -5.02 25.91
C GLN A 103 22.41 -3.63 25.69
N ASN A 104 21.88 -2.60 26.36
CA ASN A 104 22.23 -1.17 26.17
C ASN A 104 22.03 -0.63 24.74
N LYS A 105 21.33 -1.37 23.88
CA LYS A 105 21.13 -1.07 22.47
C LYS A 105 19.65 -1.26 22.06
N PRO A 106 18.69 -0.56 22.69
CA PRO A 106 17.25 -0.80 22.51
C PRO A 106 16.76 -0.64 21.06
N ALA A 107 17.49 0.09 20.21
CA ALA A 107 17.13 0.26 18.80
C ALA A 107 17.61 -0.89 17.90
N ILE A 108 18.58 -1.73 18.31
CA ILE A 108 19.19 -2.73 17.40
C ILE A 108 19.42 -4.11 18.03
N ALA A 109 19.30 -4.23 19.35
CA ALA A 109 19.48 -5.50 20.06
C ALA A 109 18.46 -6.54 19.57
N LEU A 110 18.91 -7.79 19.48
CA LEU A 110 18.03 -8.93 19.25
C LEU A 110 17.15 -9.12 20.49
N LEU A 111 15.85 -8.99 20.32
CA LEU A 111 14.90 -9.27 21.39
C LEU A 111 14.79 -10.79 21.58
N ASN A 112 15.11 -11.28 22.77
CA ASN A 112 15.11 -12.71 23.08
C ASN A 112 14.28 -13.00 24.33
N ASP A 113 12.96 -12.82 24.20
CA ASP A 113 12.00 -12.91 25.29
C ASP A 113 10.97 -14.03 25.13
N PHE A 114 11.02 -14.82 24.05
CA PHE A 114 10.09 -15.94 23.86
C PHE A 114 10.13 -16.94 25.04
N GLY A 115 11.32 -17.38 25.44
CA GLY A 115 11.48 -18.27 26.60
C GLY A 115 10.92 -17.65 27.90
N PRO A 116 11.30 -16.43 28.27
CA PRO A 116 10.68 -15.67 29.36
C PRO A 116 9.15 -15.53 29.28
N LEU A 117 8.61 -15.27 28.09
CA LEU A 117 7.17 -15.15 27.84
C LEU A 117 6.43 -16.46 28.15
N VAL A 118 6.93 -17.58 27.61
CA VAL A 118 6.31 -18.90 27.88
C VAL A 118 6.45 -19.24 29.36
N THR A 119 7.59 -18.94 29.98
CA THR A 119 7.78 -19.09 31.44
C THR A 119 6.72 -18.32 32.23
N LEU A 120 6.46 -17.05 31.90
CA LEU A 120 5.43 -16.24 32.54
C LEU A 120 4.04 -16.87 32.44
N MET A 121 3.63 -17.26 31.22
CA MET A 121 2.29 -17.78 30.99
C MET A 121 2.09 -19.17 31.62
N VAL A 122 3.12 -20.02 31.58
CA VAL A 122 3.11 -21.31 32.28
C VAL A 122 3.07 -21.11 33.79
N SER A 123 3.91 -20.23 34.36
CA SER A 123 3.87 -19.88 35.79
C SER A 123 2.49 -19.43 36.25
N GLU A 124 1.86 -18.52 35.51
CA GLU A 124 0.49 -18.08 35.80
C GLU A 124 -0.48 -19.25 35.79
N SER A 125 -0.45 -20.08 34.74
CA SER A 125 -1.35 -21.22 34.61
C SER A 125 -1.19 -22.22 35.76
N PHE A 126 0.04 -22.47 36.21
CA PHE A 126 0.32 -23.30 37.40
C PHE A 126 -0.25 -22.69 38.67
N THR A 127 0.02 -21.41 38.94
CA THR A 127 -0.49 -20.71 40.14
C THR A 127 -2.02 -20.71 40.17
N VAL A 128 -2.65 -20.34 39.06
CA VAL A 128 -4.10 -20.28 38.93
C VAL A 128 -4.74 -21.66 39.10
N SER A 129 -4.16 -22.69 38.48
CA SER A 129 -4.66 -24.08 38.60
C SER A 129 -4.53 -24.61 40.03
N ASP A 130 -3.45 -24.32 40.74
CA ASP A 130 -3.27 -24.74 42.13
C ASP A 130 -4.25 -24.02 43.07
N GLN A 131 -4.40 -22.71 42.93
CA GLN A 131 -5.38 -21.92 43.68
C GLN A 131 -6.80 -22.42 43.45
N TYR A 132 -7.17 -22.69 42.20
CA TYR A 132 -8.48 -23.26 41.85
C TYR A 132 -8.69 -24.62 42.52
N ARG A 133 -7.70 -25.53 42.44
CA ARG A 133 -7.75 -26.85 43.06
C ARG A 133 -7.95 -26.77 44.58
N VAL A 134 -7.22 -25.88 45.25
CA VAL A 134 -7.37 -25.66 46.70
C VAL A 134 -8.75 -25.09 47.03
N ALA A 135 -9.21 -24.09 46.30
CA ALA A 135 -10.53 -23.47 46.51
C ALA A 135 -11.68 -24.46 46.29
N MET A 136 -11.59 -25.31 45.26
CA MET A 136 -12.61 -26.30 44.94
C MET A 136 -12.72 -27.42 45.97
N LYS A 137 -11.62 -27.77 46.66
CA LYS A 137 -11.70 -28.72 47.79
C LYS A 137 -12.54 -28.21 48.97
N ALA A 138 -12.67 -26.88 49.09
CA ALA A 138 -13.46 -26.25 50.14
C ALA A 138 -14.91 -25.93 49.71
N LYS A 139 -15.26 -26.17 48.43
CA LYS A 139 -16.59 -25.90 47.87
C LYS A 139 -17.31 -27.19 47.52
N VAL A 140 -18.63 -27.20 47.68
CA VAL A 140 -19.49 -28.33 47.31
C VAL A 140 -19.98 -28.21 45.86
N GLU A 141 -20.08 -26.97 45.35
CA GLU A 141 -20.56 -26.68 43.99
C GLU A 141 -19.40 -26.38 43.04
N TYR A 142 -19.51 -26.89 41.82
CA TYR A 142 -18.58 -26.63 40.72
C TYR A 142 -18.56 -25.14 40.37
N VAL A 143 -17.36 -24.56 40.27
CA VAL A 143 -17.13 -23.21 39.76
C VAL A 143 -16.28 -23.34 38.51
N THR A 144 -16.59 -22.60 37.44
CA THR A 144 -15.76 -22.61 36.24
C THR A 144 -14.34 -22.13 36.57
N PRO A 145 -13.28 -22.85 36.12
CA PRO A 145 -11.91 -22.40 36.29
C PRO A 145 -11.70 -20.99 35.71
N PRO A 146 -10.95 -20.12 36.39
CA PRO A 146 -10.59 -18.82 35.85
C PRO A 146 -9.73 -18.97 34.59
N THR A 147 -9.95 -18.10 33.62
CA THR A 147 -9.21 -18.09 32.35
C THR A 147 -7.80 -17.53 32.55
N THR A 148 -6.79 -18.24 32.03
CA THR A 148 -5.38 -17.84 32.05
C THR A 148 -4.95 -17.19 30.73
N ARG A 149 -3.76 -16.56 30.68
CA ARG A 149 -3.20 -16.07 29.42
C ARG A 149 -2.98 -17.21 28.41
N LEU A 150 -2.59 -18.40 28.86
CA LEU A 150 -2.44 -19.56 27.96
C LEU A 150 -3.78 -19.98 27.33
N ASP A 151 -4.88 -19.91 28.08
CA ASP A 151 -6.21 -20.22 27.54
C ASP A 151 -6.61 -19.21 26.46
N LEU A 152 -6.36 -17.91 26.70
CA LEU A 152 -6.61 -16.85 25.72
C LEU A 152 -5.68 -16.96 24.50
N VAL A 153 -4.40 -17.29 24.71
CA VAL A 153 -3.46 -17.57 23.60
C VAL A 153 -4.01 -18.71 22.75
N LYS A 154 -4.41 -19.83 23.37
CA LYS A 154 -5.00 -20.97 22.64
C LYS A 154 -6.21 -20.54 21.83
N GLN A 155 -7.15 -19.83 22.44
CA GLN A 155 -8.36 -19.36 21.78
C GLN A 155 -8.06 -18.48 20.56
N ILE A 156 -7.21 -17.45 20.73
CA ILE A 156 -6.89 -16.50 19.66
C ILE A 156 -6.03 -17.17 18.58
N TRP A 157 -5.03 -17.97 18.97
CA TRP A 157 -4.12 -18.63 18.04
C TRP A 157 -4.86 -19.60 17.12
N GLU A 158 -5.79 -20.40 17.65
CA GLU A 158 -6.62 -21.30 16.84
C GLU A 158 -7.65 -20.56 15.99
N ALA A 159 -8.15 -19.41 16.46
CA ALA A 159 -9.00 -18.54 15.66
C ALA A 159 -8.23 -17.90 14.49
N VAL A 160 -6.92 -17.63 14.64
CA VAL A 160 -6.06 -17.11 13.57
C VAL A 160 -5.61 -18.23 12.63
N LEU A 161 -5.31 -19.42 13.17
CA LEU A 161 -4.81 -20.59 12.45
C LEU A 161 -5.80 -21.78 12.57
N PRO A 162 -6.92 -21.76 11.82
CA PRO A 162 -8.04 -22.69 12.03
C PRO A 162 -7.73 -24.16 11.70
N THR A 163 -6.67 -24.43 10.95
CA THR A 163 -6.22 -25.79 10.63
C THR A 163 -5.33 -26.40 11.71
N ARG A 164 -5.01 -25.64 12.75
CA ARG A 164 -4.13 -26.04 13.84
C ARG A 164 -4.87 -26.07 15.16
N GLU A 165 -4.29 -26.77 16.12
CA GLU A 165 -4.73 -26.85 17.50
C GLU A 165 -3.50 -26.81 18.43
N LEU A 166 -3.56 -26.00 19.48
CA LEU A 166 -2.54 -25.99 20.53
C LEU A 166 -2.91 -26.98 21.63
N ILE A 167 -2.02 -27.93 21.90
CA ILE A 167 -2.17 -28.89 22.99
C ILE A 167 -1.26 -28.42 24.13
N ILE A 168 -1.87 -27.94 25.20
CA ILE A 168 -1.17 -27.40 26.36
C ILE A 168 -1.31 -28.42 27.50
N THR A 169 -0.20 -29.05 27.87
CA THR A 169 -0.15 -30.06 28.93
C THR A 169 0.91 -29.69 29.96
N GLY A 170 0.48 -29.03 31.03
CA GLY A 170 1.38 -28.59 32.10
C GLY A 170 2.47 -27.66 31.57
N ASN A 171 3.71 -28.14 31.55
CA ASN A 171 4.87 -27.38 31.11
C ASN A 171 5.33 -27.69 29.66
N ARG A 172 4.54 -28.46 28.92
CA ARG A 172 4.80 -28.83 27.52
C ARG A 172 3.70 -28.27 26.63
N ILE A 173 4.11 -27.63 25.54
CA ILE A 173 3.22 -27.06 24.52
C ILE A 173 3.50 -27.77 23.21
N GLU A 174 2.46 -28.33 22.63
CA GLU A 174 2.49 -29.05 21.36
C GLU A 174 1.47 -28.47 20.39
N THR A 175 1.64 -28.81 19.13
CA THR A 175 0.71 -28.44 18.05
C THR A 175 0.23 -29.69 17.37
N LEU A 176 -1.06 -29.73 17.08
CA LEU A 176 -1.65 -30.70 16.19
C LEU A 176 -2.15 -29.98 14.93
N ASN A 177 -1.68 -30.42 13.77
CA ASN A 177 -2.39 -30.15 12.54
C ASN A 177 -3.66 -31.00 12.55
N ARG A 178 -4.84 -30.40 12.37
CA ARG A 178 -6.12 -31.11 12.44
C ARG A 178 -6.27 -32.20 11.37
N GLN A 179 -5.41 -32.21 10.35
CA GLN A 179 -5.35 -33.26 9.33
C GLN A 179 -4.38 -34.41 9.68
N ASP A 180 -3.50 -34.21 10.65
CA ASP A 180 -2.50 -35.19 11.06
C ASP A 180 -2.97 -35.95 12.31
N THR A 181 -2.38 -37.13 12.54
CA THR A 181 -2.74 -37.97 13.69
C THR A 181 -1.84 -37.78 14.91
N LYS A 182 -0.69 -37.12 14.75
CA LYS A 182 0.33 -36.98 15.80
C LYS A 182 0.65 -35.51 16.03
N PRO A 183 0.66 -35.05 17.30
CA PRO A 183 1.15 -33.72 17.60
C PRO A 183 2.68 -33.66 17.46
N TYR A 184 3.19 -32.46 17.25
CA TYR A 184 4.62 -32.15 17.26
C TYR A 184 4.90 -31.05 18.28
N HIS A 185 6.14 -30.97 18.75
CA HIS A 185 6.48 -30.01 19.80
C HIS A 185 6.41 -28.57 19.27
N ALA A 186 6.03 -27.58 20.08
CA ALA A 186 5.94 -26.18 19.64
C ALA A 186 7.26 -25.61 19.10
N LYS A 187 8.40 -26.20 19.47
CA LYS A 187 9.72 -25.89 18.89
C LYS A 187 9.82 -26.17 17.39
N GLU A 188 9.04 -27.12 16.88
CA GLU A 188 9.02 -27.57 15.48
C GLU A 188 7.95 -26.84 14.64
N MET A 189 7.22 -25.89 15.24
CA MET A 189 6.32 -24.98 14.52
C MET A 189 7.02 -24.24 13.37
N SER A 190 6.26 -23.79 12.39
CA SER A 190 6.79 -22.83 11.41
C SER A 190 7.11 -21.48 12.08
N ASP A 191 7.95 -20.65 11.44
CA ASP A 191 8.21 -19.28 11.92
C ASP A 191 6.92 -18.46 12.05
N GLY A 192 5.96 -18.65 11.14
CA GLY A 192 4.65 -17.99 11.22
C GLY A 192 3.84 -18.44 12.43
N GLU A 193 3.78 -19.75 12.71
CA GLU A 193 3.08 -20.31 13.88
C GLU A 193 3.68 -19.80 15.21
N ARG A 194 5.02 -19.80 15.31
CA ARG A 194 5.73 -19.25 16.49
C ARG A 194 5.54 -17.74 16.61
N GLY A 195 5.59 -17.02 15.49
CA GLY A 195 5.37 -15.58 15.44
C GLY A 195 3.97 -15.20 15.92
N VAL A 196 2.93 -15.92 15.48
CA VAL A 196 1.54 -15.70 15.95
C VAL A 196 1.44 -15.95 17.45
N PHE A 197 1.99 -17.06 17.96
CA PHE A 197 1.98 -17.35 19.40
C PHE A 197 2.67 -16.26 20.21
N HIS A 198 3.87 -15.85 19.77
CA HIS A 198 4.66 -14.81 20.41
C HIS A 198 3.87 -13.51 20.50
N LEU A 199 3.38 -12.98 19.38
CA LEU A 199 2.68 -11.70 19.33
C LEU A 199 1.41 -11.67 20.19
N ILE A 200 0.63 -12.77 20.22
CA ILE A 200 -0.55 -12.88 21.08
C ILE A 200 -0.13 -12.88 22.56
N GLY A 201 0.86 -13.70 22.92
CA GLY A 201 1.35 -13.79 24.30
C GLY A 201 1.93 -12.47 24.80
N GLU A 202 2.71 -11.78 23.96
CA GLU A 202 3.25 -10.44 24.23
C GLU A 202 2.11 -9.45 24.52
N ALA A 203 1.10 -9.40 23.66
CA ALA A 203 -0.04 -8.49 23.79
C ALA A 203 -0.89 -8.77 25.04
N LEU A 204 -1.14 -10.05 25.36
CA LEU A 204 -1.89 -10.45 26.57
C LEU A 204 -1.08 -10.23 27.86
N SER A 205 0.24 -10.07 27.76
CA SER A 205 1.11 -9.80 28.90
C SER A 205 1.24 -8.31 29.19
N VAL A 206 0.84 -7.41 28.28
CA VAL A 206 0.90 -5.96 28.52
C VAL A 206 0.09 -5.57 29.76
N PRO A 207 0.59 -4.69 30.65
CA PRO A 207 -0.16 -4.23 31.83
C PRO A 207 -1.52 -3.60 31.47
N THR A 208 -2.47 -3.61 32.41
CA THR A 208 -3.76 -2.92 32.27
C THR A 208 -3.54 -1.43 31.95
N ASP A 209 -4.29 -0.89 31.00
CA ASP A 209 -4.13 0.49 30.50
C ASP A 209 -2.73 0.78 29.90
N GLY A 210 -1.98 -0.28 29.57
CA GLY A 210 -0.66 -0.21 28.98
C GLY A 210 -0.66 0.14 27.48
N VAL A 211 0.55 0.33 26.96
CA VAL A 211 0.80 0.64 25.55
C VAL A 211 1.62 -0.49 24.94
N PHE A 212 1.05 -1.17 23.95
CA PHE A 212 1.72 -2.21 23.19
C PHE A 212 2.34 -1.63 21.92
N ILE A 213 3.66 -1.70 21.80
CA ILE A 213 4.42 -1.13 20.68
C ILE A 213 5.00 -2.28 19.86
N VAL A 214 4.69 -2.32 18.56
CA VAL A 214 5.13 -3.40 17.67
C VAL A 214 5.82 -2.83 16.45
N ASP A 215 7.11 -3.17 16.31
CA ASP A 215 7.90 -2.85 15.12
C ASP A 215 7.71 -3.93 14.05
N GLU A 216 7.41 -3.53 12.82
CA GLU A 216 7.15 -4.37 11.64
C GLU A 216 6.13 -5.50 11.96
N PRO A 217 4.87 -5.16 12.32
CA PRO A 217 3.83 -6.10 12.71
C PRO A 217 3.49 -7.14 11.62
N GLU A 218 3.87 -6.90 10.37
CA GLU A 218 3.73 -7.80 9.24
C GLU A 218 4.83 -8.88 9.15
N LEU A 219 5.96 -8.69 9.84
CA LEU A 219 7.16 -9.51 9.67
C LEU A 219 6.93 -10.97 10.12
N HIS A 220 7.35 -11.91 9.27
CA HIS A 220 7.17 -13.37 9.43
C HIS A 220 5.70 -13.85 9.40
N LEU A 221 4.75 -13.00 8.98
CA LEU A 221 3.35 -13.37 8.86
C LEU A 221 2.88 -13.34 7.40
N HIS A 222 2.13 -14.35 6.99
CA HIS A 222 1.47 -14.32 5.70
C HIS A 222 0.36 -13.25 5.70
N ARG A 223 0.22 -12.48 4.60
CA ARG A 223 -0.74 -11.36 4.51
C ARG A 223 -2.19 -11.73 4.88
N ALA A 224 -2.60 -12.96 4.55
CA ALA A 224 -3.95 -13.46 4.86
C ALA A 224 -4.25 -13.64 6.37
N ILE A 225 -3.23 -13.80 7.22
CA ILE A 225 -3.41 -13.97 8.67
C ILE A 225 -3.18 -12.68 9.46
N GLN A 226 -2.46 -11.70 8.89
CA GLN A 226 -2.11 -10.46 9.58
C GLN A 226 -3.35 -9.72 10.08
N ALA A 227 -4.33 -9.46 9.21
CA ALA A 227 -5.55 -8.74 9.60
C ALA A 227 -6.28 -9.47 10.74
N ARG A 228 -6.52 -10.77 10.58
CA ARG A 228 -7.19 -11.61 11.59
C ARG A 228 -6.47 -11.62 12.93
N LEU A 229 -5.14 -11.67 12.92
CA LEU A 229 -4.33 -11.65 14.13
C LEU A 229 -4.53 -10.36 14.90
N TRP A 230 -4.30 -9.22 14.24
CA TRP A 230 -4.33 -7.93 14.91
C TRP A 230 -5.74 -7.53 15.33
N ASP A 231 -6.77 -7.84 14.53
CA ASP A 231 -8.17 -7.64 14.92
C ASP A 231 -8.52 -8.44 16.18
N ALA A 232 -8.08 -9.72 16.27
CA ALA A 232 -8.34 -10.56 17.42
C ALA A 232 -7.56 -10.13 18.67
N VAL A 233 -6.31 -9.68 18.51
CA VAL A 233 -5.48 -9.18 19.61
C VAL A 233 -6.01 -7.85 20.16
N GLU A 234 -6.39 -6.92 19.28
CA GLU A 234 -7.01 -5.64 19.67
C GLU A 234 -8.33 -5.86 20.40
N ALA A 235 -9.17 -6.79 19.91
CA ALA A 235 -10.42 -7.16 20.57
C ALA A 235 -10.22 -7.81 21.94
N ALA A 236 -9.13 -8.58 22.12
CA ALA A 236 -8.82 -9.24 23.39
C ALA A 236 -8.31 -8.27 24.46
N ARG A 237 -7.76 -7.11 24.07
CA ARG A 237 -7.20 -6.09 24.97
C ARG A 237 -7.79 -4.71 24.71
N PRO A 238 -9.11 -4.52 24.93
CA PRO A 238 -9.76 -3.24 24.72
C PRO A 238 -9.27 -2.14 25.67
N ASP A 239 -8.60 -2.54 26.77
CA ASP A 239 -7.96 -1.69 27.75
C ASP A 239 -6.57 -1.19 27.32
N CYS A 240 -5.95 -1.70 26.26
CA CYS A 240 -4.62 -1.29 25.82
C CYS A 240 -4.64 -0.28 24.67
N THR A 241 -3.57 0.51 24.58
CA THR A 241 -3.27 1.32 23.39
C THR A 241 -2.31 0.54 22.50
N PHE A 242 -2.55 0.51 21.20
CA PHE A 242 -1.70 -0.18 20.23
C PHE A 242 -0.92 0.82 19.40
N ILE A 243 0.39 0.61 19.25
CA ILE A 243 1.25 1.42 18.41
C ILE A 243 1.97 0.47 17.43
N TYR A 244 1.59 0.56 16.16
CA TYR A 244 2.22 -0.20 15.09
C TYR A 244 3.21 0.68 14.36
N ILE A 245 4.44 0.20 14.17
CA ILE A 245 5.47 0.92 13.44
C ILE A 245 5.84 0.07 12.22
N THR A 246 5.50 0.53 11.02
CA THR A 246 5.60 -0.28 9.80
C THR A 246 6.14 0.51 8.61
N HIS A 247 6.63 -0.20 7.60
CA HIS A 247 6.84 0.32 6.25
C HIS A 247 5.82 -0.24 5.24
N ASP A 248 5.01 -1.23 5.62
CA ASP A 248 3.97 -1.82 4.78
C ASP A 248 2.73 -0.90 4.75
N LEU A 249 2.57 -0.23 3.61
CA LEU A 249 1.44 0.68 3.37
C LEU A 249 0.09 -0.08 3.33
N GLY A 250 0.10 -1.35 2.93
CA GLY A 250 -1.08 -2.20 2.94
C GLY A 250 -1.51 -2.59 4.35
N PHE A 251 -0.54 -2.84 5.25
CA PHE A 251 -0.85 -3.01 6.67
C PHE A 251 -1.42 -1.71 7.25
N ALA A 252 -0.77 -0.58 7.00
CA ALA A 252 -1.22 0.71 7.51
C ALA A 252 -2.64 1.06 7.06
N ALA A 253 -2.95 0.87 5.77
CA ALA A 253 -4.28 1.10 5.22
C ALA A 253 -5.35 0.08 5.69
N SER A 254 -4.93 -1.07 6.24
CA SER A 254 -5.88 -2.03 6.82
C SER A 254 -6.48 -1.53 8.14
N ARG A 255 -5.78 -0.64 8.85
CA ARG A 255 -6.19 -0.06 10.14
C ARG A 255 -6.96 1.24 9.91
N LYS A 256 -8.16 1.15 9.33
CA LYS A 256 -8.94 2.32 8.85
C LYS A 256 -9.16 3.38 9.93
N ASP A 257 -9.64 2.96 11.11
CA ASP A 257 -10.00 3.86 12.21
C ASP A 257 -8.81 4.29 13.09
N ALA A 258 -7.60 3.82 12.77
CA ALA A 258 -6.39 4.19 13.50
C ALA A 258 -5.94 5.61 13.16
N THR A 259 -5.42 6.29 14.16
CA THR A 259 -4.67 7.54 13.95
C THR A 259 -3.34 7.20 13.28
N LYS A 260 -2.98 7.93 12.23
CA LYS A 260 -1.79 7.62 11.42
C LYS A 260 -0.81 8.77 11.41
N VAL A 261 0.47 8.44 11.55
CA VAL A 261 1.57 9.41 11.54
C VAL A 261 2.61 8.99 10.52
N TRP A 262 3.05 9.94 9.70
CA TRP A 262 4.16 9.77 8.79
C TRP A 262 5.45 10.33 9.40
N LEU A 263 6.47 9.48 9.57
CA LEU A 263 7.84 9.87 9.90
C LEU A 263 8.58 10.23 8.61
N ARG A 264 8.77 11.52 8.37
CA ARG A 264 9.43 12.05 7.17
C ARG A 264 10.92 11.78 7.20
N GLU A 265 11.57 12.23 8.26
CA GLU A 265 13.03 12.21 8.39
C GLU A 265 13.45 12.06 9.85
N TYR A 266 14.67 11.55 10.06
CA TYR A 266 15.33 11.54 11.35
C TYR A 266 16.76 12.05 11.20
N THR A 267 17.01 13.26 11.66
CA THR A 267 18.29 13.98 11.51
C THR A 267 18.68 14.64 12.82
N ASP A 268 19.96 14.54 13.21
CA ASP A 268 20.52 15.10 14.45
C ASP A 268 19.74 14.76 15.73
N GLY A 269 19.20 13.54 15.80
CA GLY A 269 18.44 13.07 16.97
C GLY A 269 17.00 13.59 17.06
N LYS A 270 16.50 14.25 16.02
CA LYS A 270 15.15 14.80 15.95
C LYS A 270 14.37 14.15 14.82
N TRP A 271 13.10 13.86 15.07
CA TRP A 271 12.16 13.42 14.04
C TRP A 271 11.46 14.63 13.44
N ASP A 272 11.22 14.55 12.13
CA ASP A 272 10.15 15.32 11.49
C ASP A 272 8.99 14.38 11.19
N TRP A 273 7.80 14.72 11.69
CA TRP A 273 6.61 13.89 11.58
C TRP A 273 5.37 14.73 11.37
N GLU A 274 4.36 14.11 10.76
CA GLU A 274 3.04 14.70 10.56
C GLU A 274 1.93 13.67 10.71
N GLU A 275 0.75 14.11 11.14
CA GLU A 275 -0.45 13.28 11.08
C GLU A 275 -0.89 13.13 9.61
N VAL A 276 -1.22 11.91 9.21
CA VAL A 276 -1.80 11.63 7.90
C VAL A 276 -3.28 12.00 7.98
N PRO A 277 -3.77 12.93 7.14
CA PRO A 277 -5.16 13.32 7.18
C PRO A 277 -6.05 12.21 6.65
N GLU A 278 -7.28 12.18 7.15
CA GLU A 278 -8.35 11.46 6.47
C GLU A 278 -8.67 12.20 5.17
N SER A 279 -8.72 11.46 4.08
CA SER A 279 -9.08 11.98 2.77
C SER A 279 -9.87 10.93 2.02
N ASP A 280 -11.12 11.25 1.72
CA ASP A 280 -11.95 10.46 0.80
C ASP A 280 -11.50 10.65 -0.65
N ALA A 281 -10.58 11.59 -0.92
CA ALA A 281 -10.13 11.89 -2.28
C ALA A 281 -9.23 10.80 -2.87
N PHE A 282 -8.61 9.97 -2.02
CA PHE A 282 -7.67 8.94 -2.45
C PHE A 282 -7.91 7.63 -1.71
N PRO A 283 -7.71 6.47 -2.38
CA PRO A 283 -7.44 5.25 -1.65
C PRO A 283 -6.26 5.46 -0.69
N GLU A 284 -6.42 5.09 0.57
CA GLU A 284 -5.43 5.37 1.62
C GLU A 284 -4.03 4.84 1.28
N THR A 285 -3.95 3.65 0.67
CA THR A 285 -2.67 3.09 0.21
C THR A 285 -1.96 4.00 -0.81
N MET A 286 -2.72 4.68 -1.67
CA MET A 286 -2.17 5.62 -2.66
C MET A 286 -1.68 6.89 -1.98
N LEU A 287 -2.46 7.45 -1.05
CA LEU A 287 -2.05 8.62 -0.26
C LEU A 287 -0.73 8.34 0.46
N LEU A 288 -0.62 7.20 1.14
CA LEU A 288 0.59 6.79 1.85
C LEU A 288 1.79 6.57 0.92
N GLU A 289 1.57 5.95 -0.25
CA GLU A 289 2.63 5.73 -1.25
C GLU A 289 3.20 7.06 -1.76
N VAL A 290 2.29 7.99 -2.02
CA VAL A 290 2.61 9.29 -2.56
C VAL A 290 3.30 10.19 -1.51
N MET A 291 2.82 10.20 -0.26
CA MET A 291 3.45 10.92 0.85
C MET A 291 4.87 10.42 1.13
N GLY A 292 5.13 9.12 0.92
CA GLY A 292 6.43 8.52 1.13
C GLY A 292 7.44 8.66 0.00
N SER A 293 6.99 9.14 -1.17
CA SER A 293 7.89 9.29 -2.29
C SER A 293 8.88 10.43 -2.08
N ARG A 294 10.11 10.24 -2.58
CA ARG A 294 11.13 11.29 -2.68
C ARG A 294 11.26 11.85 -4.10
N HIS A 295 10.48 11.31 -5.03
CA HIS A 295 10.48 11.66 -6.44
C HIS A 295 9.16 12.38 -6.78
N PRO A 296 9.14 13.22 -7.84
CA PRO A 296 7.90 13.70 -8.40
C PRO A 296 6.95 12.54 -8.74
N ILE A 297 5.66 12.77 -8.57
CA ILE A 297 4.62 11.76 -8.72
C ILE A 297 4.06 11.83 -10.14
N LEU A 298 3.95 10.67 -10.79
CA LEU A 298 3.29 10.55 -12.08
C LEU A 298 2.10 9.60 -11.95
N PHE A 299 0.89 10.15 -11.95
CA PHE A 299 -0.34 9.37 -11.96
C PHE A 299 -0.63 8.87 -13.38
N VAL A 300 -0.89 7.57 -13.50
CA VAL A 300 -1.11 6.91 -14.80
C VAL A 300 -2.35 6.02 -14.77
N GLU A 301 -2.90 5.69 -15.93
CA GLU A 301 -4.00 4.75 -16.05
C GLU A 301 -3.58 3.30 -15.73
N GLY A 302 -4.56 2.42 -15.58
CA GLY A 302 -4.37 1.00 -15.31
C GLY A 302 -4.05 0.67 -13.85
N ASP A 303 -3.56 -0.55 -13.63
CA ASP A 303 -3.10 -1.08 -12.34
C ASP A 303 -1.61 -1.46 -12.39
N ARG A 304 -1.06 -2.04 -11.31
CA ARG A 304 0.36 -2.43 -11.26
C ARG A 304 0.76 -3.54 -12.25
N SER A 305 -0.21 -4.21 -12.88
CA SER A 305 0.01 -5.21 -13.94
C SER A 305 -0.19 -4.66 -15.35
N SER A 306 -0.62 -3.39 -15.47
CA SER A 306 -0.90 -2.74 -16.74
C SER A 306 0.36 -2.46 -17.57
N LEU A 307 0.11 -2.22 -18.86
CA LEU A 307 1.14 -1.80 -19.80
C LEU A 307 1.68 -0.40 -19.45
N ASP A 308 0.78 0.49 -19.03
CA ASP A 308 1.04 1.85 -18.56
C ASP A 308 2.10 1.85 -17.47
N TYR A 309 1.84 1.14 -16.37
CA TYR A 309 2.78 1.04 -15.24
C TYR A 309 4.14 0.50 -15.69
N PHE A 310 4.16 -0.50 -16.58
CA PHE A 310 5.41 -1.07 -17.08
C PHE A 310 6.21 -0.09 -17.94
N ILE A 311 5.58 0.55 -18.94
CA ILE A 311 6.28 1.45 -19.86
C ILE A 311 6.72 2.71 -19.12
N TYR A 312 5.81 3.36 -18.39
CA TYR A 312 6.11 4.62 -17.73
C TYR A 312 7.10 4.46 -16.58
N GLY A 313 7.06 3.35 -15.85
CA GLY A 313 8.09 3.04 -14.84
C GLY A 313 9.50 2.87 -15.40
N LYS A 314 9.64 2.60 -16.71
CA LYS A 314 10.93 2.57 -17.42
C LYS A 314 11.31 3.91 -18.05
N VAL A 315 10.32 4.65 -18.52
CA VAL A 315 10.52 5.90 -19.27
C VAL A 315 10.71 7.10 -18.35
N PHE A 316 10.17 7.03 -17.13
CA PHE A 316 10.31 8.06 -16.10
C PHE A 316 10.96 7.50 -14.82
N PRO A 317 12.23 7.04 -14.88
CA PRO A 317 12.92 6.48 -13.71
C PRO A 317 13.09 7.49 -12.56
N GLU A 318 13.01 8.79 -12.86
CA GLU A 318 13.07 9.89 -11.91
C GLU A 318 11.72 10.22 -11.25
N HIS A 319 10.64 9.55 -11.64
CA HIS A 319 9.29 9.72 -11.07
C HIS A 319 8.86 8.48 -10.27
N THR A 320 7.97 8.68 -9.31
CA THR A 320 7.16 7.59 -8.74
C THR A 320 5.90 7.44 -9.57
N VAL A 321 5.81 6.36 -10.35
CA VAL A 321 4.66 6.06 -11.20
C VAL A 321 3.57 5.38 -10.37
N VAL A 322 2.40 6.01 -10.28
CA VAL A 322 1.28 5.57 -9.44
C VAL A 322 0.07 5.27 -10.32
N PRO A 323 -0.28 3.99 -10.51
CA PRO A 323 -1.44 3.61 -11.32
C PRO A 323 -2.75 3.88 -10.57
N CYS A 324 -3.70 4.54 -11.23
CA CYS A 324 -4.95 5.03 -10.63
C CYS A 324 -6.21 4.31 -11.11
N GLY A 325 -6.12 3.41 -12.07
CA GLY A 325 -7.27 2.79 -12.71
C GLY A 325 -7.68 3.55 -13.97
N SER A 326 -8.68 4.45 -13.89
CA SER A 326 -9.20 5.16 -15.07
C SER A 326 -8.60 6.56 -15.25
N CYS A 327 -8.73 7.11 -16.46
CA CYS A 327 -8.43 8.51 -16.76
C CYS A 327 -9.12 9.49 -15.78
N GLU A 328 -10.39 9.27 -15.41
CA GLU A 328 -11.07 10.11 -14.41
C GLU A 328 -10.36 10.10 -13.06
N LEU A 329 -9.89 8.94 -12.62
CA LEU A 329 -9.15 8.80 -11.36
C LEU A 329 -7.76 9.43 -11.46
N VAL A 330 -7.08 9.37 -12.62
CA VAL A 330 -5.83 10.11 -12.84
C VAL A 330 -6.06 11.62 -12.71
N ILE A 331 -7.10 12.15 -13.35
CA ILE A 331 -7.45 13.57 -13.29
C ILE A 331 -7.75 13.98 -11.85
N HIS A 332 -8.62 13.23 -11.19
CA HIS A 332 -9.03 13.47 -9.81
C HIS A 332 -7.82 13.45 -8.86
N SER A 333 -6.96 12.44 -8.98
CA SER A 333 -5.77 12.27 -8.15
C SER A 333 -4.77 13.40 -8.33
N ALA A 334 -4.44 13.76 -9.58
CA ALA A 334 -3.52 14.85 -9.87
C ALA A 334 -4.03 16.20 -9.33
N CYS A 335 -5.32 16.49 -9.52
CA CYS A 335 -5.93 17.73 -9.03
C CYS A 335 -5.96 17.77 -7.50
N SER A 336 -6.48 16.72 -6.87
CA SER A 336 -6.62 16.63 -5.41
C SER A 336 -5.26 16.69 -4.71
N PHE A 337 -4.22 16.10 -5.32
CA PHE A 337 -2.89 16.07 -4.72
C PHE A 337 -2.25 17.46 -4.79
N THR A 338 -2.38 18.14 -5.94
CA THR A 338 -1.93 19.53 -6.08
C THR A 338 -2.54 20.46 -5.02
N GLU A 339 -3.80 20.21 -4.64
CA GLU A 339 -4.52 21.01 -3.64
C GLU A 339 -4.16 20.67 -2.17
N LEU A 340 -3.26 19.71 -1.93
CA LEU A 340 -2.80 19.30 -0.60
C LEU A 340 -1.32 19.63 -0.32
N PRO A 341 -0.85 20.87 -0.53
CA PRO A 341 0.57 21.23 -0.44
C PRO A 341 1.14 21.10 1.00
N SER A 342 0.29 21.03 2.02
CA SER A 342 0.73 20.78 3.41
C SER A 342 1.26 19.36 3.63
N LEU A 343 0.91 18.40 2.75
CA LEU A 343 1.17 16.97 2.94
C LEU A 343 2.37 16.43 2.15
N HIS A 344 2.90 17.21 1.21
CA HIS A 344 4.02 16.76 0.39
C HIS A 344 4.85 17.93 -0.15
N HIS A 345 6.13 17.67 -0.38
CA HIS A 345 7.01 18.58 -1.13
C HIS A 345 7.11 18.21 -2.62
N ASN A 346 6.51 17.10 -3.02
CA ASN A 346 6.64 16.54 -4.35
C ASN A 346 5.80 17.31 -5.36
N LYS A 347 6.31 17.46 -6.58
CA LYS A 347 5.49 17.82 -7.73
C LYS A 347 4.66 16.60 -8.13
N CYS A 348 3.51 16.83 -8.74
CA CYS A 348 2.73 15.76 -9.35
C CYS A 348 2.25 16.16 -10.74
N GLY A 349 1.99 15.16 -11.57
CA GLY A 349 1.30 15.30 -12.83
C GLY A 349 0.59 14.01 -13.21
N GLY A 350 -0.24 14.09 -14.23
CA GLY A 350 -0.93 12.94 -14.80
C GLY A 350 -0.44 12.63 -16.22
N LEU A 351 -0.52 11.37 -16.63
CA LEU A 351 -0.39 10.95 -18.02
C LEU A 351 -1.55 10.02 -18.38
N VAL A 352 -2.29 10.40 -19.41
CA VAL A 352 -3.47 9.66 -19.89
C VAL A 352 -3.37 9.36 -21.38
N ASP A 353 -4.07 8.32 -21.81
CA ASP A 353 -4.22 7.98 -23.22
C ASP A 353 -4.83 9.16 -24.01
N ASN A 354 -4.63 9.22 -25.33
CA ASN A 354 -5.30 10.25 -26.12
C ASN A 354 -6.81 9.99 -26.20
N ASP A 355 -7.19 8.71 -26.32
CA ASP A 355 -8.55 8.24 -26.59
C ASP A 355 -9.26 8.91 -27.78
N GLY A 356 -8.60 9.74 -28.59
CA GLY A 356 -9.27 10.55 -29.61
C GLY A 356 -9.87 11.86 -29.05
N ARG A 357 -9.29 12.42 -27.98
CA ARG A 357 -9.67 13.71 -27.40
C ARG A 357 -9.47 14.86 -28.40
N SER A 358 -10.39 15.84 -28.35
CA SER A 358 -10.26 17.07 -29.13
C SER A 358 -9.07 17.92 -28.65
N GLU A 359 -8.56 18.81 -29.48
CA GLU A 359 -7.48 19.72 -29.07
C GLU A 359 -7.88 20.63 -27.90
N SER A 360 -9.16 21.00 -27.81
CA SER A 360 -9.67 21.83 -26.72
C SER A 360 -9.60 21.09 -25.37
N ASP A 361 -9.89 19.79 -25.38
CA ASP A 361 -9.86 18.97 -24.17
C ASP A 361 -8.42 18.66 -23.75
N ILE A 362 -7.51 18.45 -24.72
CA ILE A 362 -6.08 18.31 -24.45
C ILE A 362 -5.52 19.58 -23.78
N LYS A 363 -5.88 20.77 -24.29
CA LYS A 363 -5.48 22.04 -23.67
C LYS A 363 -6.01 22.19 -22.24
N MET A 364 -7.27 21.79 -22.00
CA MET A 364 -7.85 21.77 -20.66
C MET A 364 -7.07 20.85 -19.71
N LEU A 365 -6.81 19.60 -20.13
CA LEU A 365 -6.06 18.62 -19.33
C LEU A 365 -4.63 19.07 -19.03
N ASN A 366 -3.94 19.63 -20.02
CA ASN A 366 -2.60 20.20 -19.82
C ASN A 366 -2.61 21.32 -18.76
N GLY A 367 -3.65 22.17 -18.75
CA GLY A 367 -3.84 23.20 -17.73
C GLY A 367 -4.07 22.65 -16.31
N LEU A 368 -4.51 21.39 -16.20
CA LEU A 368 -4.67 20.67 -14.92
C LEU A 368 -3.40 19.90 -14.51
N GLY A 369 -2.30 19.99 -15.27
CA GLY A 369 -1.09 19.20 -15.00
C GLY A 369 -1.11 17.79 -15.60
N ILE A 370 -1.98 17.54 -16.59
CA ILE A 370 -2.24 16.21 -17.13
C ILE A 370 -1.83 16.17 -18.59
N ALA A 371 -0.74 15.45 -18.85
CA ALA A 371 -0.25 15.18 -20.19
C ALA A 371 -1.14 14.16 -20.90
N VAL A 372 -1.29 14.32 -22.21
CA VAL A 372 -2.06 13.41 -23.07
C VAL A 372 -1.13 12.79 -24.10
N LEU A 373 -1.16 11.47 -24.26
CA LEU A 373 -0.33 10.80 -25.26
C LEU A 373 -0.55 11.35 -26.69
N PRO A 374 0.48 11.29 -27.55
CA PRO A 374 0.34 11.62 -28.97
C PRO A 374 -0.38 10.52 -29.78
N VAL A 375 -0.57 9.34 -29.17
CA VAL A 375 -1.20 8.16 -29.77
C VAL A 375 -2.49 7.79 -29.04
N ALA A 376 -3.42 7.11 -29.72
CA ALA A 376 -4.74 6.79 -29.19
C ALA A 376 -4.71 6.03 -27.87
N LEU A 377 -3.83 5.02 -27.77
CA LEU A 377 -3.65 4.11 -26.64
C LEU A 377 -2.16 3.89 -26.38
N VAL A 378 -1.77 3.62 -25.14
CA VAL A 378 -0.39 3.32 -24.73
C VAL A 378 0.30 2.25 -25.59
N GLU A 379 -0.41 1.21 -26.04
CA GLU A 379 0.17 0.15 -26.89
C GLU A 379 0.56 0.65 -28.29
N ASN A 380 -0.06 1.72 -28.78
CA ASN A 380 0.27 2.31 -30.07
C ASN A 380 1.65 2.99 -30.04
N LEU A 381 2.25 3.21 -28.86
CA LEU A 381 3.65 3.66 -28.74
C LEU A 381 4.63 2.65 -29.38
N PHE A 382 4.29 1.36 -29.42
CA PHE A 382 5.11 0.36 -30.08
C PHE A 382 5.17 0.52 -31.60
N LEU A 383 4.18 1.20 -32.17
CA LEU A 383 4.07 1.42 -33.61
C LEU A 383 4.69 2.73 -34.08
N LEU A 384 5.29 3.50 -33.16
CA LEU A 384 6.07 4.68 -33.50
C LEU A 384 7.21 4.30 -34.43
N GLU A 385 7.43 5.11 -35.46
CA GLU A 385 8.45 4.85 -36.48
C GLU A 385 9.87 4.60 -35.91
N PRO A 386 10.36 5.38 -34.91
CA PRO A 386 11.60 5.06 -34.22
C PRO A 386 11.66 3.65 -33.63
N ILE A 387 10.55 3.15 -33.07
CA ILE A 387 10.46 1.81 -32.48
C ILE A 387 10.48 0.74 -33.57
N LEU A 388 9.78 0.97 -34.67
CA LEU A 388 9.80 0.07 -35.83
C LEU A 388 11.22 -0.02 -36.43
N MET A 389 11.92 1.10 -36.54
CA MET A 389 13.31 1.16 -37.02
C MET A 389 14.25 0.38 -36.09
N ILE A 390 14.24 0.66 -34.78
CA ILE A 390 15.08 -0.07 -33.80
C ILE A 390 14.78 -1.56 -33.82
N THR A 391 13.51 -1.94 -33.94
CA THR A 391 13.10 -3.35 -33.99
C THR A 391 13.57 -4.03 -35.27
N SER A 392 13.49 -3.35 -36.41
CA SER A 392 13.99 -3.88 -37.69
C SER A 392 15.48 -4.20 -37.63
N GLU A 393 16.28 -3.32 -37.05
CA GLU A 393 17.71 -3.52 -36.87
C GLU A 393 17.99 -4.70 -35.93
N LYS A 394 17.29 -4.78 -34.79
CA LYS A 394 17.45 -5.86 -33.81
C LYS A 394 17.05 -7.24 -34.33
N LEU A 395 16.13 -7.31 -35.29
CA LEU A 395 15.66 -8.56 -35.91
C LEU A 395 16.35 -8.88 -37.23
N GLY A 396 17.24 -8.02 -37.72
CA GLY A 396 17.93 -8.22 -39.01
C GLY A 396 17.05 -8.01 -40.24
N HIS A 397 15.98 -7.21 -40.13
CA HIS A 397 15.14 -6.83 -41.26
C HIS A 397 15.57 -5.48 -41.87
N SER A 398 15.34 -5.30 -43.18
CA SER A 398 15.53 -4.01 -43.84
C SER A 398 14.46 -3.01 -43.41
N ARG A 399 14.86 -1.90 -42.76
CA ARG A 399 13.94 -0.84 -42.33
C ARG A 399 13.15 -0.22 -43.48
N ASP A 400 13.76 -0.07 -44.65
CA ASP A 400 13.14 0.49 -45.85
C ASP A 400 12.04 -0.42 -46.41
N GLU A 401 12.06 -1.71 -46.04
CA GLU A 401 11.06 -2.68 -46.46
C GLU A 401 9.95 -2.85 -45.41
N VAL A 402 10.32 -3.08 -44.15
CA VAL A 402 9.34 -3.45 -43.11
C VAL A 402 8.55 -2.27 -42.57
N VAL A 403 9.15 -1.08 -42.44
CA VAL A 403 8.46 0.09 -41.88
C VAL A 403 7.31 0.53 -42.80
N PRO A 404 7.48 0.69 -44.13
CA PRO A 404 6.37 1.00 -45.03
C PRO A 404 5.28 -0.08 -45.01
N LYS A 405 5.65 -1.37 -44.98
CA LYS A 405 4.69 -2.48 -44.89
C LYS A 405 3.81 -2.38 -43.64
N VAL A 406 4.40 -2.09 -42.48
CA VAL A 406 3.62 -1.90 -41.24
C VAL A 406 2.68 -0.70 -41.36
N LYS A 407 3.19 0.45 -41.85
CA LYS A 407 2.39 1.66 -42.06
C LYS A 407 1.20 1.41 -43.00
N ASP A 408 1.43 0.76 -44.14
CA ASP A 408 0.38 0.44 -45.11
C ASP A 408 -0.69 -0.51 -44.53
N ARG A 409 -0.29 -1.47 -43.68
CA ARG A 409 -1.27 -2.32 -42.96
C ARG A 409 -2.13 -1.52 -42.00
N VAL A 410 -1.53 -0.61 -41.22
CA VAL A 410 -2.28 0.29 -40.33
C VAL A 410 -3.27 1.16 -41.11
N PHE A 411 -2.84 1.76 -42.23
CA PHE A 411 -3.75 2.53 -43.09
C PHE A 411 -4.86 1.69 -43.72
N THR A 412 -4.54 0.46 -44.15
CA THR A 412 -5.54 -0.47 -44.70
C THR A 412 -6.60 -0.79 -43.65
N LEU A 413 -6.18 -1.08 -42.42
CA LEU A 413 -7.10 -1.33 -41.30
C LEU A 413 -7.90 -0.10 -40.92
N LEU A 414 -7.28 1.09 -40.89
CA LEU A 414 -7.97 2.34 -40.63
C LEU A 414 -9.03 2.60 -41.70
N LYS A 415 -8.71 2.42 -42.98
CA LYS A 415 -9.64 2.56 -44.11
C LYS A 415 -10.82 1.59 -43.98
N ASN A 416 -10.55 0.32 -43.69
CA ASN A 416 -11.58 -0.70 -43.52
C ASN A 416 -12.50 -0.42 -42.32
N ASN A 417 -11.99 0.30 -41.31
CA ASN A 417 -12.72 0.63 -40.09
C ASN A 417 -13.10 2.12 -40.00
N ALA A 418 -13.03 2.89 -41.09
CA ALA A 418 -13.15 4.35 -41.05
C ALA A 418 -14.46 4.81 -40.40
N VAL A 419 -15.59 4.21 -40.80
CA VAL A 419 -16.91 4.50 -40.20
C VAL A 419 -16.92 4.29 -38.69
N ARG A 420 -16.29 3.21 -38.20
CA ARG A 420 -16.20 2.91 -36.77
C ARG A 420 -15.33 3.92 -36.04
N VAL A 421 -14.20 4.32 -36.63
CA VAL A 421 -13.29 5.32 -36.05
C VAL A 421 -13.99 6.68 -35.96
N VAL A 422 -14.60 7.15 -37.05
CA VAL A 422 -15.38 8.39 -37.09
C VAL A 422 -16.51 8.36 -36.06
N SER A 423 -17.25 7.25 -35.97
CA SER A 423 -18.32 7.08 -34.99
C SER A 423 -17.82 7.16 -33.54
N ASN A 424 -16.64 6.60 -33.25
CA ASN A 424 -16.06 6.64 -31.90
C ASN A 424 -15.60 8.06 -31.52
N LEU A 425 -14.91 8.75 -32.43
CA LEU A 425 -14.48 10.14 -32.22
C LEU A 425 -15.68 11.07 -32.04
N THR A 426 -16.71 10.89 -32.87
CA THR A 426 -17.97 11.63 -32.79
C THR A 426 -18.64 11.40 -31.43
N ARG A 427 -18.78 10.14 -31.00
CA ARG A 427 -19.35 9.82 -29.68
C ARG A 427 -18.58 10.49 -28.55
N GLN A 428 -17.25 10.46 -28.61
CA GLN A 428 -16.41 11.01 -27.57
C GLN A 428 -16.48 12.55 -27.51
N GLU A 429 -16.52 13.24 -28.64
CA GLU A 429 -16.70 14.69 -28.67
C GLU A 429 -18.09 15.09 -28.14
N ILE A 430 -19.13 14.32 -28.47
CA ILE A 430 -20.49 14.50 -27.92
C ILE A 430 -20.50 14.28 -26.39
N GLU A 431 -19.93 13.17 -25.92
CA GLU A 431 -19.85 12.87 -24.48
C GLU A 431 -19.12 13.98 -23.71
N THR A 432 -18.02 14.50 -24.25
CA THR A 432 -17.29 15.61 -23.64
C THR A 432 -18.11 16.91 -23.64
N ALA A 433 -18.81 17.22 -24.73
CA ALA A 433 -19.69 18.38 -24.79
C ALA A 433 -20.84 18.27 -23.76
N LEU A 434 -21.40 17.06 -23.59
CA LEU A 434 -22.41 16.78 -22.56
C LEU A 434 -21.84 16.88 -21.14
N ARG A 435 -20.59 16.46 -20.88
CA ARG A 435 -19.94 16.63 -19.56
C ARG A 435 -19.71 18.10 -19.20
N LYS A 436 -19.63 19.01 -20.18
CA LYS A 436 -19.55 20.47 -19.95
C LYS A 436 -20.91 21.08 -19.52
N PHE A 437 -21.97 20.28 -19.47
CA PHE A 437 -23.24 20.65 -18.83
C PHE A 437 -22.99 20.96 -17.35
N GLY A 438 -23.12 22.23 -16.97
CA GLY A 438 -23.04 22.65 -15.56
C GLY A 438 -24.22 22.15 -14.73
N LYS A 439 -24.22 22.45 -13.41
CA LYS A 439 -25.28 22.01 -12.47
C LYS A 439 -26.71 22.44 -12.88
N GLY A 440 -26.85 23.39 -13.80
CA GLY A 440 -28.09 24.13 -14.05
C GLY A 440 -28.44 25.02 -12.86
N GLY A 441 -29.17 26.11 -13.09
CA GLY A 441 -29.68 26.92 -11.99
C GLY A 441 -30.70 26.13 -11.13
N ASP A 442 -31.12 26.73 -10.02
CA ASP A 442 -32.10 26.09 -9.14
C ASP A 442 -33.52 26.13 -9.74
N GLY A 443 -34.24 25.01 -9.64
CA GLY A 443 -35.65 24.89 -10.06
C GLY A 443 -35.87 24.27 -11.46
N ALA A 444 -37.08 23.74 -11.67
CA ALA A 444 -37.40 22.92 -12.85
C ALA A 444 -37.22 23.67 -14.18
N GLU A 445 -37.56 24.95 -14.25
CA GLU A 445 -37.42 25.76 -15.46
C GLU A 445 -35.94 26.02 -15.81
N ALA A 446 -35.12 26.37 -14.81
CA ALA A 446 -33.70 26.62 -15.00
C ALA A 446 -32.96 25.36 -15.47
N LEU A 447 -33.28 24.21 -14.86
CA LEU A 447 -32.76 22.90 -15.28
C LEU A 447 -33.19 22.55 -16.70
N SER A 448 -34.47 22.74 -17.05
CA SER A 448 -34.99 22.44 -18.39
C SER A 448 -34.37 23.34 -19.46
N SER A 449 -34.22 24.64 -19.17
CA SER A 449 -33.59 25.59 -20.08
C SER A 449 -32.12 25.24 -20.32
N ALA A 450 -31.37 24.94 -19.25
CA ALA A 450 -29.97 24.53 -19.37
C ALA A 450 -29.81 23.28 -20.24
N PHE A 451 -30.66 22.27 -20.04
CA PHE A 451 -30.63 21.03 -20.83
C PHE A 451 -30.90 21.31 -22.32
N LYS A 452 -31.95 22.09 -22.62
CA LYS A 452 -32.28 22.47 -24.00
C LYS A 452 -31.15 23.24 -24.67
N SER A 453 -30.53 24.20 -23.97
CA SER A 453 -29.38 24.94 -24.49
C SER A 453 -28.20 24.03 -24.80
N ALA A 454 -27.92 23.04 -23.95
CA ALA A 454 -26.86 22.06 -24.22
C ALA A 454 -27.17 21.17 -25.44
N CYS A 455 -28.41 20.71 -25.59
CA CYS A 455 -28.82 19.95 -26.77
C CYS A 455 -28.75 20.77 -28.07
N ILE A 456 -29.10 22.05 -28.02
CA ILE A 456 -29.00 22.96 -29.19
C ILE A 456 -27.54 23.20 -29.58
N ALA A 457 -26.63 23.26 -28.60
CA ALA A 457 -25.21 23.52 -28.85
C ALA A 457 -24.46 22.33 -29.48
N ILE A 458 -25.02 21.12 -29.40
CA ILE A 458 -24.38 19.89 -29.91
C ILE A 458 -25.08 19.47 -31.20
N ASP A 459 -24.34 19.52 -32.32
CA ASP A 459 -24.79 19.01 -33.62
C ASP A 459 -24.03 17.72 -33.97
N PRO A 460 -24.63 16.53 -33.75
CA PRO A 460 -23.99 15.27 -34.06
C PRO A 460 -23.62 15.10 -35.54
N ALA A 461 -24.42 15.66 -36.46
CA ALA A 461 -24.18 15.51 -37.89
C ALA A 461 -22.96 16.36 -38.32
N ALA A 462 -22.85 17.59 -37.82
CA ALA A 462 -21.69 18.43 -38.05
C ALA A 462 -20.41 17.83 -37.44
N ILE A 463 -20.48 17.29 -36.22
CA ILE A 463 -19.34 16.62 -35.57
C ILE A 463 -18.91 15.38 -36.38
N TYR A 464 -19.87 14.58 -36.85
CA TYR A 464 -19.57 13.42 -37.68
C TYR A 464 -18.89 13.82 -39.00
N ALA A 465 -19.44 14.80 -39.72
CA ALA A 465 -18.89 15.28 -40.98
C ALA A 465 -17.47 15.86 -40.82
N LYS A 466 -17.20 16.55 -39.71
CA LYS A 466 -15.85 17.03 -39.34
C LYS A 466 -14.87 15.87 -39.21
N TRP A 467 -15.21 14.82 -38.47
CA TRP A 467 -14.33 13.66 -38.28
C TRP A 467 -14.20 12.80 -39.54
N GLU A 468 -15.25 12.71 -40.36
CA GLU A 468 -15.19 12.05 -41.65
C GLU A 468 -14.19 12.73 -42.59
N ALA A 469 -14.24 14.07 -42.67
CA ALA A 469 -13.27 14.85 -43.43
C ALA A 469 -11.84 14.69 -42.91
N GLU A 470 -11.65 14.68 -41.58
CA GLU A 470 -10.32 14.52 -40.98
C GLU A 470 -9.74 13.12 -41.23
N ILE A 471 -10.52 12.05 -41.07
CA ILE A 471 -10.04 10.68 -41.36
C ILE A 471 -9.78 10.50 -42.86
N ALA A 472 -10.58 11.12 -43.73
CA ALA A 472 -10.32 11.13 -45.17
C ALA A 472 -8.99 11.83 -45.50
N ARG A 473 -8.70 12.98 -44.86
CA ARG A 473 -7.39 13.68 -44.98
C ARG A 473 -6.25 12.78 -44.56
N VAL A 474 -6.34 12.16 -43.38
CA VAL A 474 -5.31 11.26 -42.84
C VAL A 474 -4.99 10.11 -43.81
N LEU A 475 -6.01 9.53 -44.43
CA LEU A 475 -5.85 8.46 -45.42
C LEU A 475 -5.27 8.96 -46.75
N ALA A 476 -5.66 10.16 -47.20
CA ALA A 476 -5.19 10.75 -48.46
C ALA A 476 -3.72 11.20 -48.37
N GLU A 477 -3.34 11.84 -47.27
CA GLU A 477 -1.99 12.38 -47.05
C GLU A 477 -1.01 11.34 -46.51
N LYS A 478 -1.49 10.13 -46.17
CA LYS A 478 -0.74 9.09 -45.47
C LYS A 478 -0.07 9.61 -44.17
N ASP A 479 -0.82 10.38 -43.40
CA ASP A 479 -0.39 10.94 -42.12
C ASP A 479 -0.38 9.86 -41.03
N TYR A 480 0.78 9.21 -40.87
CA TYR A 480 0.90 8.06 -39.96
C TYR A 480 0.77 8.44 -38.49
N ALA A 481 1.24 9.64 -38.12
CA ALA A 481 1.11 10.13 -36.75
C ALA A 481 -0.36 10.36 -36.39
N ALA A 482 -1.13 11.01 -37.27
CA ALA A 482 -2.57 11.18 -37.08
C ALA A 482 -3.32 9.83 -37.09
N ALA A 483 -2.90 8.87 -37.92
CA ALA A 483 -3.48 7.53 -37.89
C ALA A 483 -3.31 6.86 -36.52
N LEU A 484 -2.11 6.91 -35.92
CA LEU A 484 -1.89 6.36 -34.57
C LEU A 484 -2.60 7.15 -33.47
N ARG A 485 -2.80 8.46 -33.66
CA ARG A 485 -3.54 9.36 -32.74
C ARG A 485 -5.03 9.05 -32.69
N PHE A 486 -5.66 8.84 -33.84
CA PHE A 486 -7.11 8.69 -33.93
C PHE A 486 -7.59 7.24 -33.90
N TYR A 487 -6.72 6.28 -34.27
CA TYR A 487 -7.14 4.88 -34.36
C TYR A 487 -7.10 4.16 -33.00
N LYS A 488 -8.16 4.38 -32.21
CA LYS A 488 -8.38 3.72 -30.91
C LYS A 488 -8.90 2.29 -31.09
N ILE A 489 -8.00 1.32 -31.19
CA ILE A 489 -8.31 -0.11 -31.19
C ILE A 489 -7.26 -0.90 -30.42
N LYS A 490 -7.70 -1.86 -29.61
CA LYS A 490 -6.79 -2.78 -28.91
C LYS A 490 -6.20 -3.81 -29.87
N GLY A 491 -4.95 -4.17 -29.65
CA GLY A 491 -4.21 -5.15 -30.43
C GLY A 491 -3.57 -4.61 -31.70
N LEU A 492 -3.57 -3.29 -31.96
CA LEU A 492 -2.96 -2.74 -33.19
C LEU A 492 -1.49 -3.17 -33.41
N PRO A 493 -0.65 -3.35 -32.36
CA PRO A 493 0.70 -3.89 -32.51
C PRO A 493 0.80 -5.28 -33.17
N SER A 494 -0.30 -6.04 -33.29
CA SER A 494 -0.30 -7.31 -34.01
C SER A 494 0.03 -7.15 -35.49
N GLU A 495 -0.27 -5.99 -36.08
CA GLU A 495 0.02 -5.70 -37.49
C GLU A 495 1.52 -5.63 -37.77
N ALA A 496 2.28 -5.05 -36.84
CA ALA A 496 3.72 -5.14 -36.86
C ALA A 496 4.17 -6.60 -36.68
N GLY A 497 3.52 -7.36 -35.79
CA GLY A 497 3.81 -8.79 -35.60
C GLY A 497 3.67 -9.63 -36.87
N SER A 498 2.66 -9.36 -37.70
CA SER A 498 2.49 -10.04 -39.00
C SER A 498 3.60 -9.74 -40.00
N VAL A 499 4.20 -8.54 -39.95
CA VAL A 499 5.30 -8.15 -40.85
C VAL A 499 6.65 -8.66 -40.35
N PHE A 500 6.90 -8.56 -39.04
CA PHE A 500 8.15 -8.99 -38.40
C PHE A 500 8.20 -10.49 -38.10
N GLY A 501 7.09 -11.23 -38.27
CA GLY A 501 7.04 -12.67 -38.00
C GLY A 501 7.18 -13.05 -36.52
N VAL A 502 6.90 -12.11 -35.60
CA VAL A 502 7.05 -12.30 -34.15
C VAL A 502 5.84 -11.75 -33.41
N LYS A 503 5.67 -12.15 -32.14
CA LYS A 503 4.74 -11.47 -31.23
C LYS A 503 5.32 -10.10 -30.85
N PHE A 504 5.14 -9.12 -31.72
CA PHE A 504 5.87 -7.84 -31.73
C PHE A 504 5.85 -7.12 -30.38
N GLN A 505 4.67 -6.88 -29.81
CA GLN A 505 4.54 -6.26 -28.48
C GLN A 505 5.33 -7.03 -27.41
N ASN A 506 5.19 -8.36 -27.33
CA ASN A 506 5.92 -9.17 -26.36
C ASN A 506 7.44 -9.09 -26.56
N GLN A 507 7.88 -9.00 -27.81
CA GLN A 507 9.29 -8.90 -28.15
C GLN A 507 9.89 -7.55 -27.74
N VAL A 508 9.20 -6.44 -28.02
CA VAL A 508 9.60 -5.10 -27.58
C VAL A 508 9.61 -5.00 -26.05
N MET A 509 8.57 -5.52 -25.39
CA MET A 509 8.49 -5.61 -23.93
C MET A 509 9.66 -6.41 -23.33
N ARG A 510 10.06 -7.51 -23.97
CA ARG A 510 11.22 -8.30 -23.55
C ARG A 510 12.51 -7.50 -23.64
N TRP A 511 12.72 -6.70 -24.69
CA TRP A 511 13.90 -5.83 -24.79
C TRP A 511 13.86 -4.67 -23.81
N LEU A 512 12.70 -4.09 -23.52
CA LEU A 512 12.54 -3.05 -22.48
C LEU A 512 12.89 -3.56 -21.07
N ARG A 513 12.78 -4.88 -20.82
CA ARG A 513 13.26 -5.51 -19.58
C ARG A 513 14.77 -5.75 -19.57
N GLY A 514 15.40 -5.79 -20.74
CA GLY A 514 16.81 -6.15 -20.92
C GLY A 514 17.78 -4.98 -20.76
N LYS A 515 19.08 -5.30 -20.84
CA LYS A 515 20.19 -4.34 -20.75
C LYS A 515 20.25 -3.37 -21.93
N ASP A 516 19.76 -3.79 -23.11
CA ASP A 516 19.79 -2.99 -24.34
C ASP A 516 18.49 -2.19 -24.56
N SER A 517 17.86 -1.73 -23.47
CA SER A 517 16.59 -0.99 -23.48
C SER A 517 16.76 0.50 -23.76
N ALA A 518 17.97 1.05 -23.62
CA ALA A 518 18.23 2.50 -23.67
C ALA A 518 17.69 3.18 -24.94
N SER A 519 17.91 2.61 -26.13
CA SER A 519 17.42 3.20 -27.38
C SER A 519 15.89 3.18 -27.49
N LEU A 520 15.25 2.11 -27.02
CA LEU A 520 13.78 2.00 -26.99
C LEU A 520 13.18 2.97 -25.98
N VAL A 521 13.76 3.07 -24.78
CA VAL A 521 13.32 4.01 -23.74
C VAL A 521 13.45 5.45 -24.23
N ALA A 522 14.58 5.82 -24.85
CA ALA A 522 14.78 7.14 -25.41
C ALA A 522 13.77 7.46 -26.52
N ALA A 523 13.51 6.50 -27.42
CA ALA A 523 12.53 6.66 -28.50
C ALA A 523 11.10 6.84 -27.97
N ILE A 524 10.70 6.08 -26.94
CA ILE A 524 9.38 6.25 -26.30
C ILE A 524 9.34 7.60 -25.55
N ARG A 525 10.38 7.94 -24.78
CA ARG A 525 10.44 9.18 -24.00
C ARG A 525 10.30 10.41 -24.89
N ALA A 526 10.97 10.42 -26.04
CA ALA A 526 10.94 11.52 -27.01
C ALA A 526 9.54 11.74 -27.62
N ALA A 527 8.69 10.72 -27.65
CA ALA A 527 7.32 10.84 -28.14
C ALA A 527 6.34 11.27 -27.04
N ILE A 528 6.59 10.91 -25.78
CA ILE A 528 5.71 11.30 -24.68
C ILE A 528 5.96 12.78 -24.34
N PRO A 529 4.91 13.63 -24.30
CA PRO A 529 5.06 15.03 -23.92
C PRO A 529 5.72 15.21 -22.54
N GLU A 530 6.27 16.39 -22.31
CA GLU A 530 6.68 16.78 -20.96
C GLU A 530 5.45 16.79 -20.05
N ILE A 531 5.62 16.27 -18.84
CA ILE A 531 4.56 16.30 -17.83
C ILE A 531 4.45 17.75 -17.35
N PRO A 532 3.31 18.42 -17.54
CA PRO A 532 3.21 19.82 -17.17
C PRO A 532 3.42 19.97 -15.66
N ASP A 533 4.42 20.75 -15.28
CA ASP A 533 4.59 21.15 -13.89
C ASP A 533 3.45 22.10 -13.53
N ARG A 534 2.45 21.62 -12.78
CA ARG A 534 1.56 22.53 -12.07
C ARG A 534 2.36 23.14 -10.92
N ALA A 535 2.90 24.33 -11.15
CA ALA A 535 3.57 25.11 -10.11
C ALA A 535 2.59 25.34 -8.94
N LYS A 536 3.14 25.25 -7.73
CA LYS A 536 2.43 25.40 -6.44
C LYS A 536 1.54 26.63 -6.38
#